data_AF-A0A969AN64-F1
#
_entry.id   AF-A0A969AN64-F1
#
_cell.length_a   1.000
_cell.length_b   1.000
_cell.length_c   1.000
_cell.angle_alpha   90.00
_cell.angle_beta   90.00
_cell.angle_gamma   90.00
#
_symmetry.space_group_name_H-M   'P 1'
#
loop_
_entity.id
_entity.type
_entity.pdbx_description
1 polymer ?
#
loop_
_entity_poly.entity_id
_entity_poly.type
_entity_poly.pdbx_seq_one_letter_code
_entity_poly.pdbx_strand_id
1 'polypeptide(L)'
;MTTPPPFLASPRYQAEPYDRLDPNGWDVLYLDQAIPVDAEAKAHMLNDLKSWSRVYVLNPIRWLSNLCLAVILVIKRLLPFEFKHYGLMHRAAAWFLQTWVSPEACYLIVRHIGLGSNIINFLVENGPDPAIPKSSLYPHTVADLAKNAFLEHDLILYNFVYDFHQAQQRHPDWLNAVHQRGITFESVQPVKVNIDFTRRWHRILDLESAIELFKVFYSLLLTNREFERAVLSLQFDENFGCYVSAITQDYRWNHVIINRHPLAPNSPFEAARDLLLHGVTTEYLHRYLELAKTAAEVPQG
;
A
#
# COMPACT_ATOMS: atom_id res chain seq x y z
N MET A 1 -26.92 12.37 22.29
CA MET A 1 -26.11 11.30 21.68
C MET A 1 -26.42 11.29 20.20
N THR A 2 -25.60 11.94 19.38
CA THR A 2 -25.73 11.89 17.93
C THR A 2 -24.91 10.71 17.44
N THR A 3 -25.59 9.65 17.03
CA THR A 3 -24.97 8.58 16.23
C THR A 3 -24.26 9.21 15.03
N PRO A 4 -22.98 8.88 14.77
CA PRO A 4 -22.29 9.39 13.58
C PRO A 4 -23.10 9.04 12.32
N PRO A 5 -23.08 9.90 11.29
CA PRO A 5 -23.93 9.72 10.12
C PRO A 5 -23.67 8.36 9.45
N PRO A 6 -24.73 7.69 8.95
CA PRO A 6 -24.70 6.27 8.56
C PRO A 6 -23.76 5.94 7.38
N PHE A 7 -23.30 6.95 6.63
CA PHE A 7 -22.40 6.77 5.48
C PHE A 7 -20.91 6.69 5.88
N LEU A 8 -20.56 6.86 7.15
CA LEU A 8 -19.18 6.89 7.65
C LEU A 8 -18.84 5.71 8.57
N ALA A 9 -19.78 4.79 8.78
CA ALA A 9 -19.60 3.65 9.67
C ALA A 9 -19.52 2.33 8.87
N SER A 10 -18.35 1.72 8.84
CA SER A 10 -18.22 0.31 8.44
C SER A 10 -18.91 -0.57 9.48
N PRO A 11 -19.75 -1.56 9.06
CA PRO A 11 -20.33 -2.54 9.98
C PRO A 11 -19.28 -3.43 10.65
N ARG A 12 -18.03 -3.36 10.19
CA ARG A 12 -16.88 -4.09 10.74
C ARG A 12 -16.23 -3.40 11.94
N TYR A 13 -16.67 -2.20 12.31
CA TYR A 13 -16.16 -1.49 13.48
C TYR A 13 -17.32 -1.11 14.41
N GLN A 14 -17.24 -1.55 15.67
CA GLN A 14 -18.21 -1.25 16.71
C GLN A 14 -17.52 -0.41 17.78
N ALA A 15 -17.90 0.86 17.86
CA ALA A 15 -17.40 1.77 18.88
C ALA A 15 -18.09 1.50 20.23
N GLU A 16 -17.33 1.64 21.31
CA GLU A 16 -17.84 1.54 22.67
C GLU A 16 -18.52 2.87 23.09
N PRO A 17 -19.38 2.88 24.13
CA PRO A 17 -19.91 4.11 24.68
C PRO A 17 -18.77 5.05 25.13
N TYR A 18 -18.79 6.29 24.66
CA TYR A 18 -17.72 7.25 24.95
C TYR A 18 -17.69 7.66 26.42
N ASP A 19 -16.59 7.34 27.11
CA ASP A 19 -16.27 7.84 28.44
C ASP A 19 -15.31 9.04 28.36
N ARG A 20 -15.68 10.17 28.97
CA ARG A 20 -14.84 11.38 29.00
C ARG A 20 -13.66 11.26 29.97
N LEU A 21 -13.75 10.39 30.97
CA LEU A 21 -12.70 10.15 31.95
C LEU A 21 -11.75 9.03 31.53
N ASP A 22 -12.18 8.15 30.62
CA ASP A 22 -11.38 7.06 30.05
C ASP A 22 -11.69 6.86 28.55
N PRO A 23 -11.23 7.78 27.68
CA PRO A 23 -11.56 7.72 26.26
C PRO A 23 -10.86 6.53 25.58
N ASN A 24 -11.63 5.69 24.88
CA ASN A 24 -11.07 4.63 24.05
C ASN A 24 -10.32 5.22 22.85
N GLY A 25 -8.98 5.09 22.84
CA GLY A 25 -8.13 5.67 21.81
C GLY A 25 -8.40 5.13 20.39
N TRP A 26 -8.82 3.87 20.25
CA TRP A 26 -9.14 3.29 18.94
C TRP A 26 -10.42 3.89 18.34
N ASP A 27 -11.42 4.13 19.18
CA ASP A 27 -12.67 4.75 18.74
C ASP A 27 -12.45 6.20 18.32
N VAL A 28 -11.62 6.94 19.06
CA VAL A 28 -11.21 8.29 18.66
C VAL A 28 -10.48 8.27 17.32
N LEU A 29 -9.52 7.35 17.14
CA LEU A 29 -8.83 7.19 15.86
C LEU A 29 -9.78 6.82 14.73
N TYR A 30 -10.78 5.97 14.97
CA TYR A 30 -11.79 5.59 13.97
C TYR A 30 -12.69 6.77 13.58
N LEU A 31 -13.14 7.55 14.57
CA LEU A 31 -14.02 8.69 14.38
C LEU A 31 -13.32 9.91 13.76
N ASP A 32 -12.00 10.02 13.90
CA ASP A 32 -11.24 11.14 13.33
C ASP A 32 -11.42 11.20 11.80
N GLN A 33 -11.60 12.41 11.28
CA GLN A 33 -11.76 12.66 9.84
C GLN A 33 -10.79 13.72 9.33
N ALA A 34 -9.82 14.12 10.16
CA ALA A 34 -8.82 15.10 9.77
C ALA A 34 -8.00 14.62 8.56
N ILE A 35 -7.71 13.32 8.50
CA ILE A 35 -7.12 12.67 7.33
C ILE A 35 -8.17 11.71 6.73
N PRO A 36 -8.64 11.95 5.50
CA PRO A 36 -9.67 11.13 4.91
C PRO A 36 -9.14 9.75 4.52
N VAL A 37 -9.87 8.71 4.92
CA VAL A 37 -9.60 7.30 4.59
C VAL A 37 -10.92 6.62 4.25
N ASP A 38 -10.89 5.59 3.41
CA ASP A 38 -12.04 4.70 3.27
C ASP A 38 -12.43 4.08 4.62
N ALA A 39 -13.73 4.08 4.93
CA ALA A 39 -14.23 3.66 6.24
C ALA A 39 -14.05 2.14 6.47
N GLU A 40 -14.14 1.32 5.42
CA GLU A 40 -13.93 -0.13 5.53
C GLU A 40 -12.45 -0.44 5.71
N ALA A 41 -11.58 0.18 4.92
CA ALA A 41 -10.13 0.07 5.09
C ALA A 41 -9.70 0.50 6.50
N LYS A 42 -10.19 1.65 6.98
CA LYS A 42 -9.89 2.17 8.32
C LYS A 42 -10.32 1.20 9.42
N ALA A 43 -11.50 0.59 9.30
CA ALA A 43 -11.96 -0.43 10.24
C ALA A 43 -11.02 -1.65 10.27
N HIS A 44 -10.61 -2.15 9.09
CA HIS A 44 -9.67 -3.28 9.01
C HIS A 44 -8.28 -2.93 9.54
N MET A 45 -7.77 -1.72 9.26
CA MET A 45 -6.50 -1.24 9.82
C MET A 45 -6.54 -1.22 11.34
N LEU A 46 -7.57 -0.65 11.96
CA LEU A 46 -7.66 -0.59 13.42
C LEU A 46 -7.84 -1.97 14.06
N ASN A 47 -8.64 -2.84 13.44
CA ASN A 47 -8.80 -4.22 13.92
C ASN A 47 -7.49 -5.02 13.82
N ASP A 48 -6.71 -4.82 12.74
CA ASP A 48 -5.38 -5.40 12.60
C ASP A 48 -4.39 -4.84 13.62
N LEU A 49 -4.43 -3.53 13.88
CA LEU A 49 -3.59 -2.86 14.88
C LEU A 49 -3.88 -3.36 16.32
N LYS A 50 -5.13 -3.74 16.61
CA LYS A 50 -5.59 -4.28 17.90
C LYS A 50 -5.31 -5.78 18.06
N SER A 51 -4.78 -6.45 17.03
CA SER A 51 -4.62 -7.90 17.04
C SER A 51 -3.63 -8.40 18.09
N TRP A 52 -3.83 -9.64 18.52
CA TRP A 52 -3.00 -10.29 19.52
C TRP A 52 -1.53 -10.44 19.09
N SER A 53 -1.28 -10.80 17.83
CA SER A 53 0.09 -10.96 17.33
C SER A 53 0.86 -9.65 17.38
N ARG A 54 0.21 -8.53 17.05
CA ARG A 54 0.83 -7.22 17.12
C ARG A 54 1.24 -6.83 18.53
N VAL A 55 0.36 -7.06 19.51
CA VAL A 55 0.60 -6.68 20.91
C VAL A 55 1.66 -7.55 21.56
N TYR A 56 1.65 -8.86 21.31
CA TYR A 56 2.44 -9.81 22.09
C TYR A 56 3.62 -10.42 21.34
N VAL A 57 3.56 -10.51 20.01
CA VAL A 57 4.48 -11.35 19.22
C VAL A 57 5.29 -10.57 18.19
N LEU A 58 4.86 -9.36 17.82
CA LEU A 58 5.56 -8.52 16.84
C LEU A 58 7.03 -8.29 17.18
N ASN A 59 7.35 -7.92 18.43
CA ASN A 59 8.73 -7.64 18.82
C ASN A 59 9.63 -8.89 18.73
N PRO A 60 9.23 -10.07 19.27
CA PRO A 60 9.93 -11.33 19.03
C PRO A 60 10.09 -11.68 17.54
N ILE A 61 9.02 -11.54 16.74
CA ILE A 61 9.05 -11.81 15.30
C ILE A 61 10.06 -10.90 14.61
N ARG A 62 9.98 -9.59 14.85
CA ARG A 62 10.89 -8.60 14.27
C ARG A 62 12.34 -8.91 14.58
N TRP A 63 12.65 -9.24 15.83
CA TRP A 63 14.02 -9.59 16.23
C TRP A 63 14.53 -10.83 15.49
N LEU A 64 13.73 -11.91 15.47
CA LEU A 64 14.09 -13.14 14.77
C LEU A 64 14.21 -12.93 13.26
N SER A 65 13.25 -12.23 12.65
CA SER A 65 13.24 -11.91 11.23
C SER A 65 14.44 -11.07 10.82
N ASN A 66 14.81 -10.06 11.61
CA ASN A 66 15.99 -9.24 11.34
C ASN A 66 17.29 -10.04 11.48
N LEU A 67 17.37 -10.95 12.47
CA LEU A 67 18.52 -11.85 12.59
C LEU A 67 18.64 -12.77 11.36
N CYS A 68 17.54 -13.40 10.96
CA CYS A 68 17.49 -14.25 9.76
C CYS A 68 17.85 -13.45 8.49
N LEU A 69 17.29 -12.25 8.34
CA LEU A 69 17.58 -11.37 7.21
C LEU A 69 19.07 -11.01 7.16
N ALA A 70 19.68 -10.64 8.29
CA ALA A 70 21.11 -10.33 8.36
C ALA A 70 21.96 -11.53 7.91
N VAL A 71 21.63 -12.74 8.40
CA VAL A 71 22.31 -13.98 8.00
C VAL A 71 22.15 -14.23 6.50
N ILE A 72 20.94 -14.10 5.94
CA ILE A 72 20.68 -14.29 4.51
C ILE A 72 21.50 -13.30 3.68
N LEU A 73 21.48 -12.01 4.01
CA LEU A 73 22.19 -10.98 3.27
C LEU A 73 23.71 -11.18 3.32
N VAL A 74 24.26 -11.57 4.48
CA VAL A 74 25.69 -11.89 4.62
C VAL A 74 26.05 -13.10 3.78
N ILE A 75 25.31 -14.22 3.90
CA ILE A 75 25.58 -15.43 3.12
C ILE A 75 25.51 -15.14 1.63
N LYS A 76 24.45 -14.46 1.16
CA LYS A 76 24.29 -14.13 -0.26
C LYS A 76 25.36 -13.18 -0.79
N ARG A 77 25.94 -12.33 0.06
CA ARG A 77 27.07 -11.45 -0.32
C ARG A 77 28.39 -12.22 -0.42
N LEU A 78 28.55 -13.29 0.35
CA LEU A 78 29.76 -14.12 0.35
C LEU A 78 29.74 -15.20 -0.74
N LEU A 79 28.55 -15.59 -1.22
CA LEU A 79 28.42 -16.55 -2.32
C LEU A 79 28.87 -15.94 -3.65
N PRO A 80 29.64 -16.67 -4.50
CA PRO A 80 30.11 -16.17 -5.78
C PRO A 80 29.04 -16.20 -6.90
N PHE A 81 27.81 -16.62 -6.59
CA PHE A 81 26.70 -16.72 -7.52
C PHE A 81 25.39 -16.28 -6.84
N GLU A 82 24.44 -15.78 -7.64
CA GLU A 82 23.09 -15.45 -7.19
C GLU A 82 22.09 -16.52 -7.66
N PHE A 83 21.03 -16.72 -6.89
CA PHE A 83 19.93 -17.61 -7.24
C PHE A 83 18.59 -16.95 -6.93
N LYS A 84 17.56 -17.37 -7.68
CA LYS A 84 16.17 -16.95 -7.50
C LYS A 84 15.22 -18.08 -7.84
N HIS A 85 14.07 -18.10 -7.19
CA HIS A 85 13.07 -19.14 -7.42
C HIS A 85 11.64 -18.59 -7.26
N TYR A 86 11.17 -17.86 -8.27
CA TYR A 86 9.87 -17.16 -8.25
C TYR A 86 8.69 -18.08 -7.98
N GLY A 87 8.63 -19.26 -8.61
CA GLY A 87 7.51 -20.18 -8.43
C GLY A 87 7.36 -20.71 -7.00
N LEU A 88 8.47 -20.85 -6.26
CA LEU A 88 8.45 -21.21 -4.84
C LEU A 88 8.11 -19.99 -3.99
N MET A 89 8.66 -18.82 -4.33
CA MET A 89 8.37 -17.58 -3.63
C MET A 89 6.88 -17.25 -3.64
N HIS A 90 6.25 -17.24 -4.81
CA HIS A 90 4.83 -16.91 -4.93
C HIS A 90 3.91 -17.96 -4.26
N ARG A 91 4.25 -19.25 -4.37
CA ARG A 91 3.49 -20.32 -3.70
C ARG A 91 3.64 -20.24 -2.18
N ALA A 92 4.85 -20.03 -1.67
CA ALA A 92 5.12 -19.88 -0.25
C ALA A 92 4.42 -18.64 0.31
N ALA A 93 4.47 -17.52 -0.41
CA ALA A 93 3.76 -16.29 -0.05
C ALA A 93 2.25 -16.51 0.05
N ALA A 94 1.61 -17.05 -0.98
CA ALA A 94 0.16 -17.27 -0.95
C ALA A 94 -0.25 -18.31 0.11
N TRP A 95 0.51 -19.40 0.26
CA TRP A 95 0.27 -20.34 1.34
C TRP A 95 0.40 -19.68 2.71
N PHE A 96 1.42 -18.85 2.92
CA PHE A 96 1.65 -18.15 4.17
C PHE A 96 0.49 -17.19 4.50
N LEU A 97 0.09 -16.36 3.54
CA LEU A 97 -1.02 -15.42 3.68
C LEU A 97 -2.36 -16.12 3.92
N GLN A 98 -2.65 -17.21 3.21
CA GLN A 98 -3.90 -17.95 3.38
C GLN A 98 -3.95 -18.72 4.71
N THR A 99 -2.79 -19.16 5.21
CA THR A 99 -2.72 -20.03 6.38
C THR A 99 -2.56 -19.24 7.67
N TRP A 100 -1.68 -18.26 7.75
CA TRP A 100 -1.26 -17.68 9.03
C TRP A 100 -1.72 -16.24 9.26
N VAL A 101 -2.03 -15.51 8.18
CA VAL A 101 -2.31 -14.07 8.23
C VAL A 101 -3.79 -13.80 8.46
N SER A 102 -4.06 -12.79 9.29
CA SER A 102 -5.40 -12.34 9.64
C SER A 102 -6.18 -11.96 8.37
N PRO A 103 -7.51 -12.15 8.33
CA PRO A 103 -8.31 -11.72 7.19
C PRO A 103 -8.29 -10.20 7.01
N GLU A 104 -8.15 -9.42 8.08
CA GLU A 104 -7.96 -7.97 8.04
C GLU A 104 -6.68 -7.60 7.27
N ALA A 105 -5.53 -8.18 7.62
CA ALA A 105 -4.28 -7.94 6.92
C ALA A 105 -4.35 -8.41 5.44
N CYS A 106 -4.95 -9.56 5.18
CA CYS A 106 -5.14 -10.04 3.80
C CYS A 106 -6.02 -9.09 2.97
N TYR A 107 -7.06 -8.50 3.57
CA TYR A 107 -7.88 -7.47 2.92
C TYR A 107 -7.03 -6.26 2.56
N LEU A 108 -6.25 -5.75 3.50
CA LEU A 108 -5.40 -4.58 3.29
C LEU A 108 -4.34 -4.82 2.19
N ILE A 109 -3.71 -5.99 2.17
CA ILE A 109 -2.70 -6.35 1.14
C ILE A 109 -3.33 -6.38 -0.25
N VAL A 110 -4.46 -7.10 -0.42
CA VAL A 110 -5.10 -7.23 -1.73
C VAL A 110 -5.63 -5.89 -2.21
N ARG A 111 -6.27 -5.13 -1.31
CA ARG A 111 -6.79 -3.79 -1.59
C ARG A 111 -5.68 -2.85 -2.05
N HIS A 112 -4.59 -2.78 -1.29
CA HIS A 112 -3.45 -1.90 -1.57
C HIS A 112 -2.94 -2.02 -3.01
N ILE A 113 -2.78 -3.25 -3.50
CA ILE A 113 -2.28 -3.48 -4.87
C ILE A 113 -3.24 -2.92 -5.93
N GLY A 114 -4.55 -3.10 -5.74
CA GLY A 114 -5.56 -2.53 -6.64
C GLY A 114 -5.60 -1.00 -6.57
N LEU A 115 -5.43 -0.41 -5.39
CA LEU A 115 -5.36 1.04 -5.23
C LEU A 115 -4.10 1.63 -5.87
N GLY A 116 -2.96 0.95 -5.74
CA GLY A 116 -1.72 1.30 -6.44
C GLY A 116 -1.92 1.36 -7.95
N SER A 117 -2.62 0.38 -8.53
CA SER A 117 -2.98 0.39 -9.96
C SER A 117 -3.87 1.57 -10.35
N ASN A 118 -4.86 1.94 -9.53
CA ASN A 118 -5.67 3.13 -9.78
C ASN A 118 -4.83 4.42 -9.79
N ILE A 119 -3.90 4.57 -8.85
CA ILE A 119 -3.05 5.76 -8.74
C ILE A 119 -2.12 5.86 -9.96
N ILE A 120 -1.44 4.77 -10.33
CA ILE A 120 -0.59 4.74 -11.52
C ILE A 120 -1.41 5.05 -12.77
N ASN A 121 -2.60 4.46 -12.92
CA ASN A 121 -3.42 4.69 -14.10
C ASN A 121 -3.99 6.11 -14.16
N PHE A 122 -4.32 6.72 -13.02
CA PHE A 122 -4.66 8.13 -12.92
C PHE A 122 -3.49 9.02 -13.40
N LEU A 123 -2.25 8.72 -13.00
CA LEU A 123 -1.08 9.45 -13.44
C LEU A 123 -0.81 9.26 -14.94
N VAL A 124 -1.03 8.07 -15.49
CA VAL A 124 -0.90 7.81 -16.94
C VAL A 124 -1.97 8.58 -17.73
N GLU A 125 -3.22 8.54 -17.30
CA GLU A 125 -4.34 9.26 -17.94
C GLU A 125 -4.14 10.78 -17.94
N ASN A 126 -3.55 11.30 -16.87
CA ASN A 126 -3.26 12.72 -16.69
C ASN A 126 -1.79 13.05 -16.97
N GLY A 127 -1.10 12.16 -17.69
CA GLY A 127 0.33 12.24 -17.94
C GLY A 127 0.70 12.93 -19.26
N PRO A 128 2.01 13.03 -19.51
CA PRO A 128 2.58 13.61 -20.72
C PRO A 128 2.39 12.78 -22.00
N ASP A 129 2.23 11.47 -21.88
CA ASP A 129 2.19 10.56 -23.03
C ASP A 129 1.17 9.44 -22.77
N PRO A 130 0.10 9.34 -23.57
CA PRO A 130 -0.91 8.30 -23.42
C PRO A 130 -0.39 6.89 -23.81
N ALA A 131 0.80 6.79 -24.42
CA ALA A 131 1.42 5.51 -24.77
C ALA A 131 2.07 4.81 -23.56
N ILE A 132 2.22 5.48 -22.40
CA ILE A 132 2.73 4.85 -21.19
C ILE A 132 1.76 3.72 -20.79
N PRO A 133 2.25 2.47 -20.58
CA PRO A 133 1.38 1.36 -20.23
C PRO A 133 0.62 1.58 -18.91
N LYS A 134 -0.69 1.31 -18.93
CA LYS A 134 -1.50 1.22 -17.70
C LYS A 134 -1.21 -0.08 -16.95
N SER A 135 -1.28 -0.02 -15.63
CA SER A 135 -1.29 -1.20 -14.75
C SER A 135 -2.58 -1.99 -14.91
N SER A 136 -2.47 -3.30 -15.09
CA SER A 136 -3.58 -4.26 -15.06
C SER A 136 -3.70 -5.03 -13.74
N LEU A 137 -2.93 -4.63 -12.71
CA LEU A 137 -2.79 -5.41 -11.49
C LEU A 137 -3.95 -5.15 -10.50
N TYR A 138 -5.04 -5.90 -10.65
CA TYR A 138 -6.25 -5.82 -9.81
C TYR A 138 -6.58 -7.18 -9.17
N PRO A 139 -5.82 -7.62 -8.16
CA PRO A 139 -6.12 -8.87 -7.47
C PRO A 139 -7.43 -8.76 -6.67
N HIS A 140 -8.22 -9.83 -6.68
CA HIS A 140 -9.45 -9.91 -5.89
C HIS A 140 -9.28 -10.78 -4.65
N THR A 141 -8.35 -11.73 -4.69
CA THR A 141 -8.11 -12.70 -3.61
C THR A 141 -6.62 -12.80 -3.28
N VAL A 142 -6.30 -13.40 -2.13
CA VAL A 142 -4.90 -13.76 -1.81
C VAL A 142 -4.31 -14.74 -2.84
N ALA A 143 -5.13 -15.61 -3.43
CA ALA A 143 -4.66 -16.56 -4.44
C ALA A 143 -4.22 -15.86 -5.73
N ASP A 144 -4.83 -14.72 -6.07
CA ASP A 144 -4.40 -13.92 -7.23
C ASP A 144 -3.00 -13.33 -7.04
N LEU A 145 -2.57 -13.11 -5.79
CA LEU A 145 -1.23 -12.62 -5.48
C LEU A 145 -0.12 -13.61 -5.85
N ALA A 146 -0.43 -14.92 -5.90
CA ALA A 146 0.51 -15.94 -6.36
C ALA A 146 0.83 -15.84 -7.86
N LYS A 147 0.04 -15.08 -8.64
CA LYS A 147 0.25 -14.89 -10.08
C LYS A 147 1.23 -13.73 -10.34
N ASN A 148 2.40 -13.77 -9.70
CA ASN A 148 3.47 -12.79 -9.82
C ASN A 148 3.21 -11.38 -9.26
N ALA A 149 2.06 -11.12 -8.61
CA ALA A 149 1.64 -9.78 -8.21
C ALA A 149 2.68 -9.03 -7.37
N PHE A 150 3.37 -9.69 -6.44
CA PHE A 150 4.40 -9.05 -5.60
C PHE A 150 5.56 -8.48 -6.41
N LEU A 151 6.02 -9.21 -7.42
CA LEU A 151 7.13 -8.80 -8.27
C LEU A 151 6.66 -7.78 -9.32
N GLU A 152 5.50 -8.05 -9.94
CA GLU A 152 4.92 -7.17 -10.95
C GLU A 152 4.63 -5.78 -10.39
N HIS A 153 4.15 -5.71 -9.15
CA HIS A 153 3.91 -4.45 -8.45
C HIS A 153 5.17 -3.59 -8.41
N ASP A 154 6.32 -4.12 -7.95
CA ASP A 154 7.57 -3.34 -7.89
C ASP A 154 8.04 -2.90 -9.29
N LEU A 155 7.98 -3.79 -10.28
CA LEU A 155 8.40 -3.48 -11.64
C LEU A 155 7.55 -2.38 -12.29
N ILE A 156 6.25 -2.37 -12.06
CA ILE A 156 5.35 -1.32 -12.56
C ILE A 156 5.79 0.05 -12.06
N LEU A 157 6.13 0.18 -10.76
CA LEU A 157 6.53 1.46 -10.18
C LEU A 157 7.81 1.99 -10.82
N TYR A 158 8.85 1.15 -10.95
CA TYR A 158 10.11 1.55 -11.58
C TYR A 158 9.96 1.93 -13.05
N ASN A 159 9.24 1.10 -13.82
CA ASN A 159 9.02 1.35 -15.24
C ASN A 159 8.21 2.63 -15.44
N PHE A 160 7.16 2.85 -14.63
CA PHE A 160 6.40 4.08 -14.68
C PHE A 160 7.27 5.30 -14.41
N VAL A 161 8.10 5.31 -13.35
CA VAL A 161 8.99 6.46 -13.04
C VAL A 161 9.92 6.76 -14.22
N TYR A 162 10.49 5.73 -14.83
CA TYR A 162 11.37 5.88 -15.98
C TYR A 162 10.63 6.41 -17.22
N ASP A 163 9.53 5.78 -17.61
CA ASP A 163 8.75 6.12 -18.80
C ASP A 163 8.12 7.51 -18.68
N PHE A 164 7.59 7.84 -17.49
CA PHE A 164 7.00 9.15 -17.20
C PHE A 164 8.04 10.25 -17.33
N HIS A 165 9.24 10.07 -16.79
CA HIS A 165 10.33 11.04 -16.93
C HIS A 165 10.71 11.24 -18.41
N GLN A 166 10.90 10.16 -19.17
CA GLN A 166 11.22 10.25 -20.60
C GLN A 166 10.13 10.98 -21.39
N ALA A 167 8.86 10.76 -21.04
CA ALA A 167 7.75 11.44 -21.66
C ALA A 167 7.69 12.93 -21.30
N GLN A 168 8.00 13.32 -20.06
CA GLN A 168 8.11 14.74 -19.67
C GLN A 168 9.17 15.48 -20.48
N GLN A 169 10.32 14.84 -20.75
CA GLN A 169 11.38 15.44 -21.58
C GLN A 169 10.94 15.63 -23.04
N ARG A 170 10.18 14.67 -23.60
CA ARG A 170 9.63 14.75 -24.96
C ARG A 170 8.50 15.77 -25.08
N HIS A 171 7.75 15.99 -24.01
CA HIS A 171 6.56 16.85 -23.97
C HIS A 171 6.66 17.87 -22.82
N PRO A 172 7.55 18.89 -22.91
CA PRO A 172 7.81 19.78 -21.78
C PRO A 172 6.60 20.62 -21.34
N ASP A 173 5.63 20.88 -22.22
CA ASP A 173 4.40 21.64 -21.94
C ASP A 173 3.20 20.77 -21.52
N TRP A 174 3.45 19.49 -21.19
CA TRP A 174 2.39 18.53 -20.91
C TRP A 174 1.43 18.96 -19.80
N LEU A 175 1.95 19.62 -18.76
CA LEU A 175 1.14 19.97 -17.59
C LEU A 175 0.10 21.04 -17.93
N ASN A 176 0.48 22.05 -18.71
CA ASN A 176 -0.46 23.06 -19.21
C ASN A 176 -1.52 22.42 -20.11
N ALA A 177 -1.13 21.46 -20.96
CA ALA A 177 -2.08 20.71 -21.79
C ALA A 177 -3.08 19.90 -20.95
N VAL A 178 -2.65 19.31 -19.83
CA VAL A 178 -3.55 18.61 -18.88
C VAL A 178 -4.50 19.58 -18.20
N HIS A 179 -4.02 20.73 -17.72
CA HIS A 179 -4.88 21.72 -17.07
C HIS A 179 -5.90 22.34 -18.03
N GLN A 180 -5.53 22.53 -19.30
CA GLN A 180 -6.46 23.02 -20.33
C GLN A 180 -7.52 21.99 -20.74
N ARG A 181 -7.14 20.71 -20.85
CA ARG A 181 -8.08 19.63 -21.22
C ARG A 181 -9.01 19.22 -20.06
N GLY A 182 -8.60 19.53 -18.82
CA GLY A 182 -9.23 19.06 -17.61
C GLY A 182 -8.66 17.72 -17.13
N ILE A 183 -8.82 17.45 -15.84
CA ILE A 183 -8.35 16.22 -15.20
C ILE A 183 -9.38 15.12 -15.37
N THR A 184 -8.92 13.93 -15.75
CA THR A 184 -9.75 12.73 -15.89
C THR A 184 -9.59 11.82 -14.67
N PHE A 185 -10.69 11.33 -14.12
CA PHE A 185 -10.71 10.41 -12.96
C PHE A 185 -11.32 9.04 -13.30
N GLU A 186 -11.21 8.62 -14.56
CA GLU A 186 -11.78 7.35 -15.04
C GLU A 186 -11.16 6.15 -14.33
N SER A 187 -9.84 6.13 -14.17
CA SER A 187 -9.14 5.08 -13.45
C SER A 187 -9.33 5.08 -11.93
N VAL A 188 -9.93 6.13 -11.36
CA VAL A 188 -10.27 6.17 -9.93
C VAL A 188 -11.59 5.44 -9.73
N GLN A 189 -11.49 4.13 -9.51
CA GLN A 189 -12.61 3.19 -9.42
C GLN A 189 -12.59 2.37 -8.12
N PRO A 190 -13.74 1.88 -7.63
CA PRO A 190 -13.79 0.97 -6.49
C PRO A 190 -13.02 -0.33 -6.78
N VAL A 191 -12.22 -0.80 -5.81
CA VAL A 191 -11.50 -2.08 -5.90
C VAL A 191 -12.31 -3.18 -5.22
N LYS A 192 -12.53 -4.28 -5.94
CA LYS A 192 -13.24 -5.45 -5.40
C LYS A 192 -12.26 -6.36 -4.67
N VAL A 193 -12.52 -6.61 -3.39
CA VAL A 193 -11.68 -7.45 -2.52
C VAL A 193 -12.53 -8.56 -1.91
N ASN A 194 -12.12 -9.81 -2.15
CA ASN A 194 -12.85 -11.02 -1.78
C ASN A 194 -12.01 -11.83 -0.78
N ILE A 195 -12.17 -11.55 0.52
CA ILE A 195 -11.49 -12.25 1.61
C ILE A 195 -12.48 -13.04 2.46
N ASP A 196 -12.12 -14.28 2.78
CA ASP A 196 -12.83 -15.10 3.77
C ASP A 196 -12.49 -14.60 5.19
N PHE A 197 -13.47 -14.01 5.86
CA PHE A 197 -13.39 -13.52 7.25
C PHE A 197 -13.78 -14.59 8.27
N THR A 198 -13.96 -15.85 7.87
CA THR A 198 -14.21 -16.95 8.81
C THR A 198 -13.05 -17.07 9.78
N ARG A 199 -13.35 -16.97 11.08
CA ARG A 199 -12.34 -17.05 12.14
C ARG A 199 -11.70 -18.43 12.16
N ARG A 200 -10.38 -18.48 12.11
CA ARG A 200 -9.57 -19.70 12.26
C ARG A 200 -8.53 -19.46 13.34
N TRP A 201 -8.31 -20.43 14.21
CA TRP A 201 -7.44 -20.30 15.39
C TRP A 201 -5.97 -20.01 15.04
N HIS A 202 -5.54 -20.37 13.83
CA HIS A 202 -4.16 -20.19 13.35
C HIS A 202 -3.94 -18.92 12.51
N ARG A 203 -5.01 -18.23 12.07
CA ARG A 203 -4.93 -17.00 11.26
C ARG A 203 -4.86 -15.76 12.15
N ILE A 204 -3.71 -15.58 12.80
CA ILE A 204 -3.55 -14.61 13.90
C ILE A 204 -2.53 -13.52 13.60
N LEU A 205 -1.72 -13.64 12.55
CA LEU A 205 -0.66 -12.67 12.26
C LEU A 205 -1.25 -11.38 11.69
N ASP A 206 -0.91 -10.27 12.34
CA ASP A 206 -1.19 -8.91 11.86
C ASP A 206 -0.36 -8.58 10.64
N LEU A 207 -0.71 -7.49 9.97
CA LEU A 207 -0.05 -7.05 8.74
C LEU A 207 1.46 -6.86 8.95
N GLU A 208 1.87 -6.17 10.00
CA GLU A 208 3.29 -5.86 10.22
C GLU A 208 4.07 -7.11 10.62
N SER A 209 3.56 -7.94 11.54
CA SER A 209 4.19 -9.23 11.88
C SER A 209 4.28 -10.15 10.66
N ALA A 210 3.26 -10.16 9.80
CA ALA A 210 3.26 -10.93 8.57
C ALA A 210 4.34 -10.45 7.61
N ILE A 211 4.50 -9.14 7.42
CA ILE A 211 5.52 -8.56 6.55
C ILE A 211 6.93 -8.81 7.09
N GLU A 212 7.12 -8.74 8.41
CA GLU A 212 8.39 -9.07 9.07
C GLU A 212 8.83 -10.50 8.77
N LEU A 213 7.92 -11.47 8.73
CA LEU A 213 8.23 -12.83 8.29
C LEU A 213 8.38 -12.92 6.76
N PHE A 214 7.57 -12.16 6.02
CA PHE A 214 7.58 -12.11 4.56
C PHE A 214 8.93 -11.74 3.99
N LYS A 215 9.55 -10.68 4.51
CA LYS A 215 10.86 -10.22 4.01
C LYS A 215 11.95 -11.28 4.15
N VAL A 216 11.86 -12.20 5.12
CA VAL A 216 12.84 -13.29 5.28
C VAL A 216 12.78 -14.25 4.10
N PHE A 217 11.60 -14.80 3.78
CA PHE A 217 11.51 -15.72 2.65
C PHE A 217 11.62 -15.01 1.30
N TYR A 218 11.17 -13.75 1.20
CA TYR A 218 11.35 -12.93 0.00
C TYR A 218 12.84 -12.71 -0.27
N SER A 219 13.61 -12.29 0.73
CA SER A 219 15.07 -12.14 0.60
C SER A 219 15.78 -13.47 0.35
N LEU A 220 15.30 -14.59 0.88
CA LEU A 220 15.89 -15.91 0.65
C LEU A 220 15.68 -16.40 -0.79
N LEU A 221 14.51 -16.14 -1.38
CA LEU A 221 14.10 -16.72 -2.67
C LEU A 221 14.33 -15.81 -3.88
N LEU A 222 14.79 -14.58 -3.67
CA LEU A 222 15.15 -13.62 -4.71
C LEU A 222 16.64 -13.29 -4.73
N THR A 223 17.14 -12.72 -5.82
CA THR A 223 18.51 -12.16 -5.83
C THR A 223 18.62 -10.95 -4.89
N ASN A 224 19.85 -10.58 -4.49
CA ASN A 224 20.07 -9.39 -3.66
C ASN A 224 19.55 -8.14 -4.36
N ARG A 225 19.76 -8.03 -5.68
CA ARG A 225 19.30 -6.89 -6.49
C ARG A 225 17.79 -6.80 -6.58
N GLU A 226 17.08 -7.92 -6.67
CA GLU A 226 15.62 -7.94 -6.69
C GLU A 226 15.03 -7.59 -5.33
N PHE A 227 15.61 -8.11 -4.24
CA PHE A 227 15.20 -7.75 -2.89
C PHE A 227 15.43 -6.26 -2.60
N GLU A 228 16.61 -5.75 -2.94
CA GLU A 228 16.96 -4.33 -2.82
C GLU A 228 16.01 -3.45 -3.64
N ARG A 229 15.73 -3.84 -4.90
CA ARG A 229 14.78 -3.11 -5.75
C ARG A 229 13.41 -2.98 -5.09
N ALA A 230 12.88 -4.09 -4.56
CA ALA A 230 11.57 -4.11 -3.90
C ALA A 230 11.51 -3.24 -2.64
N VAL A 231 12.59 -3.20 -1.85
CA VAL A 231 12.68 -2.30 -0.68
C VAL A 231 12.75 -0.84 -1.13
N LEU A 232 13.59 -0.54 -2.13
CA LEU A 232 13.77 0.82 -2.62
C LEU A 232 12.53 1.38 -3.32
N SER A 233 11.67 0.55 -3.92
CA SER A 233 10.40 1.04 -4.51
C SER A 233 9.47 1.71 -3.51
N LEU A 234 9.57 1.37 -2.23
CA LEU A 234 8.75 1.98 -1.17
C LEU A 234 9.06 3.48 -0.99
N GLN A 235 10.21 3.93 -1.48
CA GLN A 235 10.64 5.32 -1.39
C GLN A 235 10.08 6.20 -2.53
N PHE A 236 9.29 5.63 -3.46
CA PHE A 236 8.65 6.40 -4.53
C PHE A 236 7.35 7.11 -4.13
N ASP A 237 6.88 6.95 -2.90
CA ASP A 237 5.64 7.58 -2.42
C ASP A 237 5.68 9.11 -2.57
N GLU A 238 6.82 9.73 -2.24
CA GLU A 238 7.04 11.16 -2.42
C GLU A 238 6.98 11.58 -3.90
N ASN A 239 7.60 10.81 -4.79
CA ASN A 239 7.60 11.11 -6.23
C ASN A 239 6.18 11.08 -6.80
N PHE A 240 5.42 10.02 -6.48
CA PHE A 240 4.03 9.89 -6.94
C PHE A 240 3.14 10.98 -6.36
N GLY A 241 3.34 11.34 -5.09
CA GLY A 241 2.61 12.46 -4.51
C GLY A 241 2.91 13.79 -5.18
N CYS A 242 4.17 14.07 -5.50
CA CYS A 242 4.53 15.26 -6.28
C CYS A 242 3.88 15.28 -7.67
N TYR A 243 3.81 14.14 -8.36
CA TYR A 243 3.13 14.07 -9.66
C TYR A 243 1.63 14.31 -9.54
N VAL A 244 0.96 13.71 -8.55
CA VAL A 244 -0.46 13.92 -8.30
C VAL A 244 -0.71 15.39 -7.96
N SER A 245 0.06 16.02 -7.05
CA SER A 245 -0.11 17.43 -6.72
C SER A 245 0.12 18.38 -7.88
N ALA A 246 1.07 18.07 -8.77
CA ALA A 246 1.28 18.87 -9.97
C ALA A 246 0.05 18.83 -10.89
N ILE A 247 -0.51 17.64 -11.10
CA ILE A 247 -1.71 17.43 -11.90
C ILE A 247 -2.93 18.10 -11.27
N THR A 248 -3.18 17.91 -9.97
CA THR A 248 -4.37 18.43 -9.28
C THR A 248 -4.26 19.88 -8.82
N GLN A 249 -3.05 20.46 -8.88
CA GLN A 249 -2.71 21.76 -8.30
C GLN A 249 -3.00 21.87 -6.79
N ASP A 250 -3.02 20.74 -6.07
CA ASP A 250 -3.22 20.70 -4.62
C ASP A 250 -2.06 19.99 -3.92
N TYR A 251 -1.30 20.76 -3.15
CA TYR A 251 -0.16 20.30 -2.38
C TYR A 251 -0.47 20.14 -0.89
N ARG A 252 -1.69 20.49 -0.44
CA ARG A 252 -2.03 20.53 0.98
C ARG A 252 -2.01 19.15 1.63
N TRP A 253 -2.24 18.09 0.86
CA TRP A 253 -2.27 16.72 1.37
C TRP A 253 -0.88 16.08 1.51
N ASN A 254 0.17 16.63 0.90
CA ASN A 254 1.52 16.02 0.86
C ASN A 254 2.13 15.80 2.25
N HIS A 255 1.65 16.50 3.28
CA HIS A 255 2.06 16.30 4.66
C HIS A 255 1.82 14.87 5.19
N VAL A 256 0.93 14.09 4.56
CA VAL A 256 0.60 12.71 4.96
C VAL A 256 1.50 11.64 4.31
N ILE A 257 2.34 12.01 3.34
CA ILE A 257 3.33 11.09 2.74
C ILE A 257 4.41 10.86 3.78
N ILE A 258 4.77 9.62 4.12
CA ILE A 258 5.73 9.35 5.20
C ILE A 258 7.04 8.76 4.66
N ASN A 259 6.97 7.82 3.72
CA ASN A 259 8.16 7.35 3.02
C ASN A 259 8.67 8.49 2.13
N ARG A 260 9.66 9.22 2.64
CA ARG A 260 10.27 10.39 2.02
C ARG A 260 11.76 10.17 1.91
N HIS A 261 12.43 10.99 1.11
CA HIS A 261 13.87 10.98 0.95
C HIS A 261 14.38 9.77 0.14
N PRO A 262 14.00 9.62 -1.15
CA PRO A 262 14.51 8.56 -2.01
C PRO A 262 16.04 8.56 -2.16
N LEU A 263 16.72 9.67 -1.84
CA LEU A 263 18.18 9.79 -1.81
C LEU A 263 18.84 9.34 -0.49
N ALA A 264 18.04 9.05 0.53
CA ALA A 264 18.48 8.53 1.83
C ALA A 264 17.55 7.38 2.26
N PRO A 265 17.50 6.27 1.48
CA PRO A 265 16.57 5.18 1.74
C PRO A 265 16.85 4.51 3.08
N ASN A 266 15.79 4.09 3.76
CA ASN A 266 15.87 3.32 4.99
C ASN A 266 16.56 1.98 4.76
N SER A 267 17.03 1.39 5.86
CA SER A 267 17.65 0.08 5.81
C SER A 267 16.62 -1.02 5.47
N PRO A 268 17.00 -2.09 4.75
CA PRO A 268 16.09 -3.23 4.51
C PRO A 268 15.55 -3.90 5.78
N PHE A 269 16.17 -3.65 6.95
CA PHE A 269 15.64 -4.08 8.24
C PHE A 269 14.34 -3.37 8.63
N GLU A 270 14.09 -2.16 8.11
CA GLU A 270 12.87 -1.36 8.35
C GLU A 270 11.78 -1.58 7.29
N ALA A 271 12.05 -2.39 6.26
CA ALA A 271 11.15 -2.60 5.13
C ALA A 271 9.71 -3.00 5.51
N ALA A 272 9.51 -3.67 6.65
CA ALA A 272 8.18 -4.02 7.12
C ALA A 272 7.36 -2.79 7.55
N ARG A 273 8.02 -1.84 8.22
CA ARG A 273 7.40 -0.58 8.62
C ARG A 273 7.18 0.31 7.40
N ASP A 274 8.16 0.40 6.51
CA ASP A 274 8.04 1.18 5.27
C ASP A 274 6.88 0.67 4.41
N LEU A 275 6.72 -0.65 4.28
CA LEU A 275 5.61 -1.23 3.51
C LEU A 275 4.25 -0.98 4.15
N LEU A 276 4.16 -0.99 5.48
CA LEU A 276 2.93 -0.61 6.19
C LEU A 276 2.57 0.86 5.90
N LEU A 277 3.56 1.76 5.97
CA LEU A 277 3.37 3.19 5.71
C LEU A 277 3.03 3.45 4.24
N HIS A 278 3.65 2.71 3.31
CA HIS A 278 3.33 2.73 1.89
C HIS A 278 1.86 2.39 1.64
N GLY A 279 1.36 1.33 2.30
CA GLY A 279 -0.07 0.97 2.25
C GLY A 279 -0.98 2.07 2.79
N VAL A 280 -0.62 2.70 3.91
CA VAL A 280 -1.37 3.82 4.51
C VAL A 280 -1.41 5.03 3.57
N THR A 281 -0.26 5.44 3.03
CA THR A 281 -0.16 6.56 2.09
C THR A 281 -0.94 6.28 0.81
N THR A 282 -0.95 5.03 0.32
CA THR A 282 -1.77 4.60 -0.82
C THR A 282 -3.27 4.82 -0.55
N GLU A 283 -3.77 4.44 0.62
CA GLU A 283 -5.17 4.66 1.01
C GLU A 283 -5.51 6.16 1.09
N TYR A 284 -4.63 6.97 1.69
CA TYR A 284 -4.84 8.43 1.79
C TYR A 284 -4.89 9.08 0.41
N LEU A 285 -3.95 8.73 -0.47
CA LEU A 285 -3.87 9.27 -1.81
C LEU A 285 -5.06 8.85 -2.66
N HIS A 286 -5.43 7.57 -2.63
CA HIS A 286 -6.60 7.10 -3.37
C HIS A 286 -7.89 7.75 -2.86
N ARG A 287 -8.07 7.86 -1.54
CA ARG A 287 -9.24 8.53 -0.96
C ARG A 287 -9.29 10.01 -1.32
N TYR A 288 -8.15 10.69 -1.35
CA TYR A 288 -8.05 12.06 -1.84
C TYR A 288 -8.53 12.17 -3.30
N LEU A 289 -8.11 11.26 -4.18
CA LEU A 289 -8.54 11.25 -5.58
C LEU A 289 -10.04 10.96 -5.73
N GLU A 290 -10.62 10.09 -4.90
CA GLU A 290 -12.07 9.86 -4.88
C GLU A 290 -12.85 11.13 -4.53
N LEU A 291 -12.39 11.87 -3.50
CA LEU A 291 -13.02 13.12 -3.09
C LEU A 291 -12.86 14.21 -4.17
N ALA A 292 -11.69 14.29 -4.81
CA ALA A 292 -11.46 15.20 -5.93
C ALA A 292 -12.38 14.90 -7.12
N LYS A 293 -12.57 13.61 -7.45
CA LYS A 293 -13.53 13.15 -8.46
C LYS A 293 -14.95 13.59 -8.13
N THR A 294 -15.42 13.32 -6.90
CA THR A 294 -16.77 13.75 -6.48
C THR A 294 -16.93 15.26 -6.55
N ALA A 295 -15.93 16.04 -6.13
CA ALA A 295 -15.97 17.49 -6.20
C ALA A 295 -16.01 18.02 -7.65
N ALA A 296 -15.39 17.32 -8.61
CA ALA A 296 -15.43 17.67 -10.02
C ALA A 296 -16.77 17.31 -10.71
N GLU A 297 -17.47 16.28 -10.21
CA GLU A 297 -18.77 15.84 -10.74
C GLU A 297 -19.96 16.68 -10.23
N VAL A 298 -19.81 17.41 -9.13
CA VAL A 298 -20.83 18.33 -8.62
C VAL A 298 -20.83 19.60 -9.48
N PRO A 299 -21.95 19.96 -10.16
CA PRO A 299 -22.03 21.21 -10.90
C PRO A 299 -21.76 22.39 -9.98
N GLN A 300 -20.81 23.25 -10.33
CA GLN A 300 -20.68 24.56 -9.70
C GLN A 300 -21.90 25.38 -10.10
N GLY A 301 -22.91 25.43 -9.21
CA GLY A 301 -24.10 26.26 -9.35
C GLY A 301 -23.81 27.74 -9.14
#